data_AF-A0A9Q9CS49-F1
#
_entry.id   AF-A0A9Q9CS49-F1
#
_cell.length_a   1.000
_cell.length_b   1.000
_cell.length_c   1.000
_cell.angle_alpha   90.00
_cell.angle_beta   90.00
_cell.angle_gamma   90.00
#
_symmetry.space_group_name_H-M   'P 1'
#
loop_
_entity.id
_entity.type
_entity.pdbx_description
1 polymer ?
#
loop_
_entity_poly.entity_id
_entity_poly.type
_entity_poly.pdbx_seq_one_letter_code
_entity_poly.pdbx_strand_id
1 'polypeptide(L)'
;MTIEGLVLQVDPNSVLLSQKKEISSEDLVKTYEEWMDGDYDVIFVSNVEGVEVGMILRVIIEETMTTSYPAQTQAKSYEILNQLQIPTDESDEMIMAPENPYNQELLDIFPKMVDMYQLFNGYAEYGHFQTLKTAQECGSVFQIIFDGMMTDGYGESESRVFQLTYEITNQAVIEHIYNEDPYNQLKDERLLNSIIPNKVLLKLPLEVGNSWTEKFSYQEKEYTAMTEIVRIDTNEDGKLTYETLTTVAGIEGDYNGCYKETRVFTTGSGMTSFSSFFAFESTGTDDEDFEQAEDLYLFGYSLSAENIIIEE
;
A
#
# COMPACT_ATOMS: atom_id res chain seq x y z
N MET A 1 9.83 25.74 -25.35
CA MET A 1 9.79 26.77 -24.28
C MET A 1 9.39 26.08 -22.98
N THR A 2 9.85 26.58 -21.83
CA THR A 2 9.50 26.01 -20.52
C THR A 2 8.72 27.05 -19.74
N ILE A 3 7.62 26.62 -19.12
CA ILE A 3 6.84 27.42 -18.19
C ILE A 3 6.86 26.75 -16.82
N GLU A 4 6.99 27.54 -15.78
CA GLU A 4 6.86 27.09 -14.40
C GLU A 4 5.67 27.82 -13.77
N GLY A 5 4.86 27.11 -13.00
CA GLY A 5 3.70 27.71 -12.36
C GLY A 5 3.02 26.79 -11.34
N LEU A 6 2.29 27.43 -10.42
CA LEU A 6 1.49 26.77 -9.39
C LEU A 6 0.11 26.41 -9.95
N VAL A 7 -0.36 25.20 -9.71
CA VAL A 7 -1.72 24.77 -10.03
C VAL A 7 -2.71 25.50 -9.13
N LEU A 8 -3.56 26.33 -9.72
CA LEU A 8 -4.68 26.99 -9.05
C LEU A 8 -5.98 26.17 -9.18
N GLN A 9 -6.16 25.49 -10.30
CA GLN A 9 -7.37 24.72 -10.59
C GLN A 9 -7.05 23.52 -11.49
N VAL A 10 -7.75 22.40 -11.27
CA VAL A 10 -7.69 21.19 -12.09
C VAL A 10 -9.07 20.95 -12.70
N ASP A 11 -9.13 20.97 -14.04
CA ASP A 11 -10.31 20.61 -14.82
C ASP A 11 -10.09 19.24 -15.50
N PRO A 12 -11.13 18.54 -15.96
CA PRO A 12 -11.00 17.18 -16.52
C PRO A 12 -10.00 17.01 -17.66
N ASN A 13 -9.66 18.08 -18.39
CA ASN A 13 -8.77 18.02 -19.55
C ASN A 13 -7.64 19.06 -19.52
N SER A 14 -7.53 19.84 -18.43
CA SER A 14 -6.57 20.94 -18.34
C SER A 14 -6.35 21.40 -16.91
N VAL A 15 -5.24 22.05 -16.67
CA VAL A 15 -4.96 22.74 -15.39
C VAL A 15 -4.74 24.21 -15.61
N LEU A 16 -5.19 25.03 -14.66
CA LEU A 16 -4.89 26.45 -14.60
C LEU A 16 -3.62 26.65 -13.75
N LEU A 17 -2.55 27.13 -14.37
CA LEU A 17 -1.31 27.48 -13.69
C LEU A 17 -1.22 28.98 -13.48
N SER A 18 -0.68 29.40 -12.36
CA SER A 18 -0.19 30.77 -12.18
C SER A 18 1.33 30.82 -12.18
N GLN A 19 1.88 31.72 -12.99
CA GLN A 19 3.33 31.98 -13.09
C GLN A 19 3.81 33.05 -12.10
N LYS A 20 2.93 33.51 -11.21
CA LYS A 20 3.27 34.49 -10.19
C LYS A 20 4.26 33.87 -9.19
N LYS A 21 5.36 34.57 -8.92
CA LYS A 21 6.45 34.07 -8.04
C LYS A 21 6.06 33.99 -6.57
N GLU A 22 5.14 34.84 -6.13
CA GLU A 22 4.67 34.93 -4.76
C GLU A 22 3.17 34.62 -4.75
N ILE A 23 2.85 33.36 -4.46
CA ILE A 23 1.48 32.88 -4.26
C ILE A 23 1.39 32.33 -2.85
N SER A 24 0.39 32.79 -2.12
CA SER A 24 0.08 32.37 -0.76
C SER A 24 -1.06 31.35 -0.74
N SER A 25 -1.28 30.77 0.41
CA SER A 25 -2.36 29.82 0.65
C SER A 25 -3.75 30.43 0.47
N GLU A 26 -3.90 31.72 0.78
CA GLU A 26 -5.14 32.48 0.57
C GLU A 26 -5.48 32.61 -0.92
N ASP A 27 -4.48 32.50 -1.79
CA ASP A 27 -4.67 32.58 -3.23
C ASP A 27 -5.19 31.26 -3.81
N LEU A 28 -4.97 30.12 -3.15
CA LEU A 28 -5.43 28.80 -3.59
C LEU A 28 -6.92 28.55 -3.35
N VAL A 29 -7.54 29.32 -2.45
CA VAL A 29 -8.96 29.20 -2.11
C VAL A 29 -9.84 30.22 -2.85
N LYS A 30 -9.24 31.11 -3.65
CA LYS A 30 -9.95 32.08 -4.48
C LYS A 30 -10.71 31.39 -5.62
N THR A 31 -11.72 32.07 -6.13
CA THR A 31 -12.49 31.62 -7.29
C THR A 31 -11.82 32.04 -8.59
N TYR A 32 -12.24 31.39 -9.69
CA TYR A 32 -11.78 31.75 -11.03
C TYR A 32 -11.96 33.25 -11.34
N GLU A 33 -13.11 33.83 -10.99
CA GLU A 33 -13.40 35.26 -11.20
C GLU A 33 -12.42 36.15 -10.42
N GLU A 34 -12.09 35.79 -9.18
CA GLU A 34 -11.14 36.53 -8.35
C GLU A 34 -9.70 36.47 -8.86
N TRP A 35 -9.30 35.38 -9.53
CA TRP A 35 -8.00 35.32 -10.21
C TRP A 35 -7.96 36.14 -11.49
N MET A 36 -9.06 36.18 -12.26
CA MET A 36 -9.13 36.96 -13.50
C MET A 36 -9.17 38.47 -13.26
N ASP A 37 -9.80 38.90 -12.16
CA ASP A 37 -9.87 40.31 -11.75
C ASP A 37 -8.61 40.75 -10.98
N GLY A 38 -7.77 39.81 -10.56
CA GLY A 38 -6.54 40.04 -9.80
C GLY A 38 -5.28 40.15 -10.68
N ASP A 39 -4.16 40.50 -10.04
CA ASP A 39 -2.83 40.55 -10.69
C ASP A 39 -2.18 39.16 -10.68
N TYR A 40 -2.75 38.23 -11.44
CA TYR A 40 -2.20 36.89 -11.65
C TYR A 40 -1.80 36.72 -13.11
N ASP A 41 -0.61 36.17 -13.36
CA ASP A 41 -0.25 35.69 -14.69
C ASP A 41 -0.68 34.23 -14.77
N VAL A 42 -1.72 33.92 -15.55
CA VAL A 42 -2.37 32.60 -15.56
C VAL A 42 -2.47 31.99 -16.95
N ILE A 43 -2.30 30.67 -17.00
CA ILE A 43 -2.29 29.88 -18.22
C ILE A 43 -2.99 28.54 -18.04
N PHE A 44 -3.87 28.21 -18.98
CA PHE A 44 -4.40 26.84 -19.09
C PHE A 44 -3.43 25.94 -19.84
N VAL A 45 -3.14 24.79 -19.26
CA VAL A 45 -2.28 23.76 -19.82
C VAL A 45 -3.06 22.46 -19.93
N SER A 46 -3.22 21.95 -21.15
CA SER A 46 -3.79 20.63 -21.40
C SER A 46 -2.70 19.55 -21.49
N ASN A 47 -3.11 18.27 -21.46
CA ASN A 47 -2.22 17.10 -21.50
C ASN A 47 -1.32 16.97 -20.25
N VAL A 48 -1.92 17.22 -19.08
CA VAL A 48 -1.30 17.08 -17.76
C VAL A 48 -2.24 16.26 -16.88
N GLU A 49 -1.74 15.18 -16.30
CA GLU A 49 -2.52 14.23 -15.48
C GLU A 49 -1.85 14.00 -14.12
N GLY A 50 -2.61 13.52 -13.13
CA GLY A 50 -2.06 13.20 -11.80
C GLY A 50 -1.51 14.42 -11.04
N VAL A 51 -2.13 15.58 -11.22
CA VAL A 51 -1.75 16.85 -10.59
C VAL A 51 -2.88 17.39 -9.73
N GLU A 52 -2.52 18.07 -8.64
CA GLU A 52 -3.46 18.65 -7.67
C GLU A 52 -3.23 20.15 -7.50
N VAL A 53 -4.27 20.85 -7.02
CA VAL A 53 -4.18 22.27 -6.64
C VAL A 53 -3.07 22.46 -5.60
N GLY A 54 -2.25 23.49 -5.78
CA GLY A 54 -1.09 23.78 -4.95
C GLY A 54 0.22 23.09 -5.38
N MET A 55 0.20 22.23 -6.39
CA MET A 55 1.44 21.68 -6.97
C MET A 55 2.15 22.71 -7.85
N ILE A 56 3.48 22.73 -7.84
CA ILE A 56 4.31 23.50 -8.75
C ILE A 56 4.72 22.59 -9.91
N LEU A 57 4.39 23.02 -11.11
CA LEU A 57 4.69 22.30 -12.34
C LEU A 57 5.73 23.06 -13.16
N ARG A 58 6.69 22.32 -13.71
CA ARG A 58 7.52 22.77 -14.83
C ARG A 58 7.06 22.06 -16.10
N VAL A 59 6.46 22.81 -17.02
CA VAL A 59 5.89 22.29 -18.26
C VAL A 59 6.76 22.69 -19.45
N ILE A 60 7.05 21.72 -20.32
CA ILE A 60 7.76 21.91 -21.59
C ILE A 60 6.72 21.99 -22.72
N ILE A 61 6.77 23.05 -23.54
CA ILE A 61 5.86 23.30 -24.66
C ILE A 61 6.60 23.50 -26.00
N GLU A 62 5.92 23.14 -27.09
CA GLU A 62 6.49 23.03 -28.45
C GLU A 62 6.22 24.22 -29.39
N GLU A 63 6.01 25.43 -28.83
CA GLU A 63 6.04 26.75 -29.51
C GLU A 63 4.71 27.44 -29.88
N THR A 64 3.54 27.02 -29.37
CA THR A 64 2.33 27.85 -29.50
C THR A 64 1.63 28.12 -28.18
N MET A 65 1.47 29.43 -27.88
CA MET A 65 0.58 29.96 -26.87
C MET A 65 -0.42 30.89 -27.55
N THR A 66 -1.66 30.86 -27.11
CA THR A 66 -2.65 31.85 -27.55
C THR A 66 -2.31 33.23 -26.95
N THR A 67 -2.62 34.30 -27.68
CA THR A 67 -2.48 35.69 -27.17
C THR A 67 -3.71 36.13 -26.37
N SER A 68 -4.59 35.20 -25.99
CA SER A 68 -5.75 35.44 -25.13
C SER A 68 -5.31 35.51 -23.66
N TYR A 69 -6.15 36.10 -22.82
CA TYR A 69 -5.98 36.01 -21.37
C TYR A 69 -7.23 35.31 -20.76
N PRO A 70 -7.06 34.19 -20.02
CA PRO A 70 -5.82 33.47 -19.79
C PRO A 70 -5.19 32.93 -21.09
N ALA A 71 -3.86 32.80 -21.09
CA ALA A 71 -3.17 32.11 -22.16
C ALA A 71 -3.54 30.63 -22.15
N GLN A 72 -3.41 29.96 -23.29
CA GLN A 72 -3.67 28.52 -23.41
C GLN A 72 -2.54 27.84 -24.17
N THR A 73 -2.15 26.65 -23.70
CA THR A 73 -1.13 25.83 -24.34
C THR A 73 -1.34 24.33 -24.04
N GLN A 74 -0.52 23.49 -24.65
CA GLN A 74 -0.52 22.04 -24.45
C GLN A 74 0.87 21.58 -24.02
N ALA A 75 0.92 20.77 -22.96
CA ALA A 75 2.16 20.17 -22.48
C ALA A 75 2.67 19.10 -23.45
N LYS A 76 3.94 19.21 -23.85
CA LYS A 76 4.69 18.11 -24.47
C LYS A 76 5.14 17.11 -23.40
N SER A 77 5.61 17.64 -22.28
CA SER A 77 5.95 16.91 -21.06
C SER A 77 5.96 17.88 -19.88
N TYR A 78 5.91 17.36 -18.65
CA TYR A 78 5.99 18.17 -17.44
C TYR A 78 6.68 17.41 -16.30
N GLU A 79 7.14 18.17 -15.31
CA GLU A 79 7.79 17.70 -14.09
C GLU A 79 7.10 18.37 -12.89
N ILE A 80 6.75 17.60 -11.86
CA ILE A 80 6.21 18.12 -10.59
C ILE A 80 7.39 18.46 -9.70
N LEU A 81 7.51 19.73 -9.31
CA LEU A 81 8.68 20.23 -8.59
C LEU A 81 8.50 20.26 -7.06
N ASN A 82 7.32 20.65 -6.57
CA ASN A 82 7.00 20.75 -5.13
C ASN A 82 5.50 21.03 -4.90
N GLN A 83 4.99 20.99 -3.66
CA GLN A 83 3.63 21.42 -3.30
C GLN A 83 3.68 22.55 -2.26
N LEU A 84 2.88 23.62 -2.44
CA LEU A 84 2.80 24.74 -1.50
C LEU A 84 1.96 24.33 -0.27
N GLN A 85 2.59 24.27 0.90
CA GLN A 85 1.93 23.95 2.17
C GLN A 85 1.12 25.15 2.69
N ILE A 86 -0.15 24.93 3.05
CA ILE A 86 -1.05 25.96 3.58
C ILE A 86 -1.01 25.99 5.11
N PRO A 87 -0.58 27.09 5.77
CA PRO A 87 -0.69 27.24 7.22
C PRO A 87 -2.12 27.62 7.61
N THR A 88 -2.65 27.01 8.68
CA THR A 88 -3.94 27.38 9.29
C THR A 88 -3.68 28.01 10.67
N ASP A 89 -4.26 29.19 10.92
CA ASP A 89 -3.97 30.04 12.08
C ASP A 89 -5.03 29.91 13.21
N GLU A 90 -4.50 29.57 14.39
CA GLU A 90 -4.85 29.71 15.82
C GLU A 90 -6.31 29.74 16.37
N SER A 91 -6.59 28.85 17.34
CA SER A 91 -6.88 29.22 18.75
C SER A 91 -6.84 28.02 19.73
N ASP A 92 -5.96 28.13 20.73
CA ASP A 92 -5.97 27.54 22.08
C ASP A 92 -6.42 26.07 22.30
N GLU A 93 -5.52 25.14 21.96
CA GLU A 93 -4.96 24.13 22.88
C GLU A 93 -3.77 23.49 22.12
N MET A 94 -2.58 23.43 22.72
CA MET A 94 -1.41 22.80 22.11
C MET A 94 -1.66 21.30 21.88
N ILE A 95 -2.29 20.97 20.75
CA ILE A 95 -2.28 19.64 20.16
C ILE A 95 -1.32 19.77 18.98
N MET A 96 -0.09 19.30 19.16
CA MET A 96 0.86 19.16 18.07
C MET A 96 0.18 18.41 16.93
N ALA A 97 0.06 19.04 15.76
CA ALA A 97 -0.27 18.34 14.53
C ALA A 97 0.79 17.23 14.32
N PRO A 98 0.42 16.02 13.86
CA PRO A 98 1.38 14.93 13.78
C PRO A 98 2.52 15.32 12.84
N GLU A 99 3.75 15.22 13.33
CA GLU A 99 5.00 15.67 12.68
C GLU A 99 5.38 14.88 11.40
N ASN A 100 4.52 13.99 10.88
CA ASN A 100 4.69 13.32 9.60
C ASN A 100 3.32 12.94 8.99
N PRO A 101 3.17 12.95 7.64
CA PRO A 101 1.92 12.54 6.97
C PRO A 101 1.56 11.07 7.23
N TYR A 102 2.55 10.25 7.57
CA TYR A 102 2.42 8.85 7.96
C TYR A 102 3.09 8.60 9.32
N ASN A 103 2.76 7.49 9.98
CA ASN A 103 3.26 7.24 11.32
C ASN A 103 4.65 6.57 11.30
N GLN A 104 5.62 7.16 12.01
CA GLN A 104 7.00 6.65 12.04
C GLN A 104 7.13 5.30 12.74
N GLU A 105 6.34 5.05 13.78
CA GLU A 105 6.33 3.77 14.51
C GLU A 105 5.89 2.62 13.59
N LEU A 106 4.85 2.85 12.78
CA LEU A 106 4.44 1.91 11.73
C LEU A 106 5.51 1.75 10.66
N LEU A 107 6.14 2.84 10.22
CA LEU A 107 7.18 2.80 9.19
C LEU A 107 8.44 2.07 9.63
N ASP A 108 8.83 2.17 10.90
CA ASP A 108 10.02 1.50 11.44
C ASP A 108 9.87 -0.03 11.50
N ILE A 109 8.64 -0.55 11.34
CA ILE A 109 8.40 -1.98 11.23
C ILE A 109 8.94 -2.53 9.90
N PHE A 110 9.00 -1.71 8.86
CA PHE A 110 9.29 -2.17 7.50
C PHE A 110 10.70 -1.83 7.03
N PRO A 111 11.25 -2.64 6.11
CA PRO A 111 12.56 -2.38 5.52
C PRO A 111 12.49 -1.21 4.54
N LYS A 112 13.59 -0.45 4.47
CA LYS A 112 13.70 0.76 3.64
C LYS A 112 14.87 0.71 2.65
N MET A 113 15.62 -0.39 2.64
CA MET A 113 16.80 -0.57 1.78
C MET A 113 16.36 -1.13 0.42
N VAL A 114 16.33 -0.28 -0.61
CA VAL A 114 16.08 -0.71 -1.99
C VAL A 114 17.08 -1.80 -2.39
N ASP A 115 16.61 -2.74 -3.20
CA ASP A 115 17.27 -3.98 -3.62
C ASP A 115 17.49 -5.01 -2.50
N MET A 116 16.95 -4.77 -1.30
CA MET A 116 16.91 -5.80 -0.26
C MET A 116 16.07 -6.99 -0.73
N TYR A 117 16.69 -8.16 -0.66
CA TYR A 117 16.11 -9.45 -1.03
C TYR A 117 15.62 -10.22 0.21
N GLN A 118 14.43 -10.79 0.13
CA GLN A 118 13.81 -11.62 1.16
C GLN A 118 13.35 -12.94 0.55
N LEU A 119 13.72 -14.06 1.19
CA LEU A 119 13.31 -15.41 0.80
C LEU A 119 12.41 -16.01 1.86
N PHE A 120 11.22 -16.45 1.46
CA PHE A 120 10.25 -17.11 2.31
C PHE A 120 10.13 -18.58 1.92
N ASN A 121 10.17 -19.46 2.92
CA ASN A 121 9.91 -20.89 2.74
C ASN A 121 8.86 -21.35 3.75
N GLY A 122 8.05 -22.33 3.34
CA GLY A 122 6.93 -22.80 4.12
C GLY A 122 6.66 -24.28 3.97
N TYR A 123 5.54 -24.69 4.56
CA TYR A 123 5.02 -26.04 4.43
C TYR A 123 4.55 -26.33 3.00
N ALA A 124 4.45 -27.62 2.65
CA ALA A 124 3.97 -28.08 1.35
C ALA A 124 4.75 -27.49 0.16
N GLU A 125 6.07 -27.35 0.32
CA GLU A 125 7.00 -26.83 -0.69
C GLU A 125 6.76 -25.36 -1.09
N TYR A 126 5.92 -24.64 -0.36
CA TYR A 126 5.71 -23.21 -0.60
C TYR A 126 7.02 -22.45 -0.46
N GLY A 127 7.30 -21.64 -1.46
CA GLY A 127 8.43 -20.72 -1.44
C GLY A 127 8.17 -19.55 -2.37
N HIS A 128 8.64 -18.38 -1.98
CA HIS A 128 8.76 -17.23 -2.85
C HIS A 128 9.94 -16.37 -2.40
N PHE A 129 10.44 -15.54 -3.30
CA PHE A 129 11.26 -14.42 -2.93
C PHE A 129 10.59 -13.11 -3.29
N GLN A 130 11.07 -12.03 -2.67
CA GLN A 130 10.70 -10.68 -3.03
C GLN A 130 11.89 -9.74 -2.90
N THR A 131 11.92 -8.71 -3.75
CA THR A 131 12.94 -7.68 -3.76
C THR A 131 12.29 -6.32 -3.58
N LEU A 132 12.76 -5.56 -2.60
CA LEU A 132 12.29 -4.20 -2.35
C LEU A 132 12.71 -3.29 -3.51
N LYS A 133 11.75 -2.78 -4.28
CA LYS A 133 12.00 -1.88 -5.43
C LYS A 133 11.89 -0.42 -5.07
N THR A 134 10.93 -0.09 -4.23
CA THR A 134 10.61 1.30 -3.90
C THR A 134 10.32 1.43 -2.41
N ALA A 135 10.90 2.43 -1.77
CA ALA A 135 10.56 2.87 -0.43
C ALA A 135 10.56 4.40 -0.44
N GLN A 136 9.37 5.01 -0.55
CA GLN A 136 9.26 6.45 -0.79
C GLN A 136 8.01 7.06 -0.17
N GLU A 137 8.07 8.37 0.06
CA GLU A 137 6.92 9.18 0.41
C GLU A 137 6.04 9.41 -0.82
N CYS A 138 4.72 9.27 -0.65
CA CYS A 138 3.72 9.52 -1.67
C CYS A 138 2.56 10.30 -1.07
N GLY A 139 2.65 11.63 -1.08
CA GLY A 139 1.63 12.51 -0.51
C GLY A 139 1.43 12.26 0.99
N SER A 140 0.27 11.72 1.37
CA SER A 140 -0.09 11.46 2.77
C SER A 140 0.32 10.08 3.29
N VAL A 141 1.00 9.28 2.47
CA VAL A 141 1.40 7.90 2.82
C VAL A 141 2.87 7.63 2.50
N PHE A 142 3.45 6.62 3.14
CA PHE A 142 4.72 6.04 2.72
C PHE A 142 4.46 4.72 2.02
N GLN A 143 5.02 4.53 0.83
CA GLN A 143 4.84 3.31 0.04
C GLN A 143 6.11 2.48 0.03
N ILE A 144 5.95 1.18 0.27
CA ILE A 144 7.01 0.17 0.18
C ILE A 144 6.55 -0.89 -0.82
N ILE A 145 7.23 -1.00 -1.94
CA ILE A 145 6.83 -1.84 -3.08
C ILE A 145 7.87 -2.93 -3.30
N PHE A 146 7.41 -4.18 -3.26
CA PHE A 146 8.17 -5.38 -3.54
C PHE A 146 7.73 -6.00 -4.85
N ASP A 147 8.70 -6.41 -5.67
CA ASP A 147 8.46 -7.37 -6.74
C ASP A 147 8.76 -8.77 -6.20
N GLY A 148 7.81 -9.69 -6.36
CA GLY A 148 7.87 -11.05 -5.85
C GLY A 148 7.76 -12.11 -6.95
N MET A 149 8.32 -13.28 -6.68
CA MET A 149 8.26 -14.43 -7.57
C MET A 149 8.17 -15.73 -6.77
N MET A 150 7.28 -16.61 -7.21
CA MET A 150 7.10 -17.94 -6.62
C MET A 150 8.31 -18.83 -6.97
N THR A 151 8.77 -19.60 -6.00
CA THR A 151 9.89 -20.56 -6.12
C THR A 151 9.53 -21.94 -5.59
N ASP A 152 8.25 -22.21 -5.41
CA ASP A 152 7.76 -23.55 -5.11
C ASP A 152 7.94 -24.48 -6.34
N GLY A 153 7.75 -25.78 -6.17
CA GLY A 153 7.93 -26.78 -7.23
C GLY A 153 6.88 -26.77 -8.35
N TYR A 154 5.88 -25.88 -8.30
CA TYR A 154 4.82 -25.79 -9.31
C TYR A 154 5.16 -24.84 -10.46
N GLY A 155 4.78 -25.21 -11.68
CA GLY A 155 4.75 -24.28 -12.80
C GLY A 155 6.11 -23.74 -13.24
N GLU A 156 7.20 -24.51 -13.09
CA GLU A 156 8.58 -24.14 -13.44
C GLU A 156 8.77 -23.59 -14.88
N SER A 157 7.81 -23.83 -15.77
CA SER A 157 7.83 -23.34 -17.16
C SER A 157 7.18 -21.97 -17.38
N GLU A 158 6.57 -21.38 -16.36
CA GLU A 158 5.82 -20.12 -16.44
C GLU A 158 6.41 -19.07 -15.48
N SER A 159 6.28 -17.80 -15.83
CA SER A 159 6.63 -16.70 -14.92
C SER A 159 5.51 -16.53 -13.89
N ARG A 160 5.82 -16.81 -12.62
CA ARG A 160 4.86 -16.74 -11.51
C ARG A 160 5.22 -15.57 -10.60
N VAL A 161 4.72 -14.39 -10.93
CA VAL A 161 5.14 -13.11 -10.32
C VAL A 161 3.98 -12.41 -9.65
N PHE A 162 4.31 -11.57 -8.67
CA PHE A 162 3.37 -10.69 -8.00
C PHE A 162 4.07 -9.40 -7.57
N GLN A 163 3.30 -8.36 -7.32
CA GLN A 163 3.74 -7.14 -6.66
C GLN A 163 3.01 -6.99 -5.33
N LEU A 164 3.76 -6.62 -4.30
CA LEU A 164 3.26 -6.36 -2.95
C LEU A 164 3.59 -4.91 -2.57
N THR A 165 2.57 -4.14 -2.24
CA THR A 165 2.72 -2.76 -1.75
C THR A 165 2.20 -2.65 -0.34
N TYR A 166 3.05 -2.17 0.57
CA TYR A 166 2.60 -1.67 1.87
C TYR A 166 2.37 -0.16 1.77
N GLU A 167 1.13 0.26 1.97
CA GLU A 167 0.76 1.65 2.16
C GLU A 167 0.72 1.97 3.66
N ILE A 168 1.62 2.84 4.10
CA ILE A 168 1.74 3.23 5.50
C ILE A 168 1.14 4.62 5.66
N THR A 169 0.01 4.69 6.36
CA THR A 169 -0.70 5.92 6.67
C THR A 169 -0.28 6.45 8.04
N ASN A 170 -0.92 7.52 8.51
CA ASN A 170 -0.77 8.00 9.88
C ASN A 170 -1.43 7.08 10.93
N GLN A 171 -2.22 6.08 10.55
CA GLN A 171 -3.00 5.24 11.48
C GLN A 171 -2.87 3.74 11.26
N ALA A 172 -2.47 3.30 10.07
CA ALA A 172 -2.51 1.90 9.68
C ALA A 172 -1.52 1.57 8.56
N VAL A 173 -1.24 0.28 8.42
CA VAL A 173 -0.54 -0.31 7.27
C VAL A 173 -1.51 -1.15 6.47
N ILE A 174 -1.61 -0.88 5.17
CA ILE A 174 -2.52 -1.54 4.24
C ILE A 174 -1.71 -2.32 3.21
N GLU A 175 -2.10 -3.57 2.97
CA GLU A 175 -1.48 -4.44 1.96
C GLU A 175 -2.22 -4.37 0.64
N HIS A 176 -1.53 -4.05 -0.44
CA HIS A 176 -2.04 -4.18 -1.80
C HIS A 176 -1.25 -5.23 -2.55
N ILE A 177 -1.95 -6.13 -3.23
CA ILE A 177 -1.35 -7.18 -4.05
C ILE A 177 -1.80 -6.99 -5.49
N TYR A 178 -0.88 -7.20 -6.41
CA TYR A 178 -1.17 -7.46 -7.82
C TYR A 178 -0.46 -8.76 -8.21
N ASN A 179 -1.22 -9.84 -8.36
CA ASN A 179 -0.74 -11.20 -8.51
C ASN A 179 -1.02 -11.70 -9.93
N GLU A 180 0.05 -11.91 -10.68
CA GLU A 180 0.02 -12.42 -12.05
C GLU A 180 0.40 -13.91 -12.12
N ASP A 181 0.46 -14.62 -10.98
CA ASP A 181 0.68 -16.06 -10.96
C ASP A 181 -0.51 -16.79 -11.61
N PRO A 182 -0.32 -17.46 -12.78
CA PRO A 182 -1.38 -18.22 -13.43
C PRO A 182 -1.88 -19.41 -12.59
N TYR A 183 -1.15 -19.81 -11.56
CA TYR A 183 -1.51 -20.88 -10.63
C TYR A 183 -2.09 -20.37 -9.30
N ASN A 184 -2.40 -19.07 -9.19
CA ASN A 184 -3.04 -18.51 -8.00
C ASN A 184 -4.36 -19.24 -7.68
N GLN A 185 -4.37 -19.97 -6.57
CA GLN A 185 -5.51 -20.79 -6.14
C GLN A 185 -6.73 -19.96 -5.73
N LEU A 186 -6.51 -18.71 -5.31
CA LEU A 186 -7.57 -17.79 -4.89
C LEU A 186 -8.31 -17.15 -6.07
N LYS A 187 -7.76 -17.26 -7.29
CA LYS A 187 -8.35 -16.79 -8.56
C LYS A 187 -8.76 -15.31 -8.55
N ASP A 188 -8.02 -14.50 -7.80
CA ASP A 188 -8.17 -13.05 -7.71
C ASP A 188 -6.78 -12.43 -7.68
N GLU A 189 -6.50 -11.53 -8.64
CA GLU A 189 -5.21 -10.86 -8.77
C GLU A 189 -4.87 -10.00 -7.55
N ARG A 190 -5.85 -9.65 -6.71
CA ARG A 190 -5.63 -8.83 -5.50
C ARG A 190 -5.26 -9.69 -4.29
N LEU A 191 -5.11 -11.00 -4.46
CA LEU A 191 -4.86 -11.95 -3.39
C LEU A 191 -3.60 -12.79 -3.68
N LEU A 192 -2.87 -13.13 -2.62
CA LEU A 192 -1.72 -14.04 -2.68
C LEU A 192 -1.93 -15.24 -1.75
N ASN A 193 -1.89 -15.01 -0.44
CA ASN A 193 -2.06 -16.05 0.59
C ASN A 193 -3.27 -15.81 1.52
N SER A 194 -3.70 -14.56 1.64
CA SER A 194 -4.89 -14.18 2.40
C SER A 194 -6.10 -14.11 1.49
N ILE A 195 -7.29 -14.43 2.01
CA ILE A 195 -8.56 -14.28 1.28
C ILE A 195 -9.07 -12.82 1.27
N ILE A 196 -8.39 -11.91 1.96
CA ILE A 196 -8.84 -10.55 2.23
C ILE A 196 -8.05 -9.56 1.35
N PRO A 197 -8.68 -8.90 0.36
CA PRO A 197 -8.01 -7.91 -0.48
C PRO A 197 -7.84 -6.58 0.25
N ASN A 198 -6.78 -5.82 -0.04
CA ASN A 198 -6.51 -4.50 0.55
C ASN A 198 -6.52 -4.52 2.09
N LYS A 199 -5.93 -5.58 2.66
CA LYS A 199 -6.05 -5.89 4.08
C LYS A 199 -5.36 -4.84 4.95
N VAL A 200 -6.02 -4.42 6.03
CA VAL A 200 -5.34 -3.63 7.09
C VAL A 200 -4.54 -4.59 7.97
N LEU A 201 -3.21 -4.50 7.90
CA LEU A 201 -2.27 -5.42 8.55
C LEU A 201 -1.96 -5.05 10.00
N LEU A 202 -1.73 -3.76 10.23
CA LEU A 202 -1.40 -3.18 11.54
C LEU A 202 -2.16 -1.87 11.68
N LYS A 203 -2.61 -1.56 12.89
CA LYS A 203 -3.35 -0.35 13.20
C LYS A 203 -2.93 0.19 14.55
N LEU A 204 -2.82 1.51 14.66
CA LEU A 204 -2.52 2.17 15.93
C LEU A 204 -3.72 2.08 16.90
N PRO A 205 -3.45 2.07 18.22
CA PRO A 205 -2.13 1.94 18.84
C PRO A 205 -1.53 0.53 18.66
N LEU A 206 -0.20 0.42 18.61
CA LEU A 206 0.49 -0.88 18.54
C LEU A 206 0.52 -1.54 19.92
N GLU A 207 -0.64 -1.98 20.40
CA GLU A 207 -0.82 -2.57 21.71
C GLU A 207 -1.58 -3.89 21.61
N VAL A 208 -1.23 -4.85 22.47
CA VAL A 208 -1.95 -6.13 22.58
C VAL A 208 -3.41 -5.87 22.91
N GLY A 209 -4.32 -6.49 22.17
CA GLY A 209 -5.77 -6.30 22.30
C GLY A 209 -6.34 -5.23 21.38
N ASN A 210 -5.50 -4.40 20.72
CA ASN A 210 -6.01 -3.49 19.70
C ASN A 210 -6.56 -4.30 18.52
N SER A 211 -7.79 -3.98 18.10
CA SER A 211 -8.52 -4.74 17.09
C SER A 211 -9.31 -3.86 16.13
N TRP A 212 -9.54 -4.37 14.93
CA TRP A 212 -10.32 -3.71 13.90
C TRP A 212 -11.10 -4.72 13.06
N THR A 213 -12.11 -4.21 12.37
CA THR A 213 -12.93 -5.00 11.45
C THR A 213 -12.93 -4.39 10.07
N GLU A 214 -12.93 -5.23 9.05
CA GLU A 214 -12.98 -4.84 7.65
C GLU A 214 -13.98 -5.73 6.90
N LYS A 215 -14.75 -5.10 6.02
CA LYS A 215 -15.68 -5.82 5.13
C LYS A 215 -15.01 -6.08 3.81
N PHE A 216 -15.21 -7.27 3.27
CA PHE A 216 -14.64 -7.65 1.99
C PHE A 216 -15.54 -8.66 1.27
N SER A 217 -15.37 -8.73 -0.04
CA SER A 217 -16.05 -9.70 -0.90
C SER A 217 -15.11 -10.86 -1.19
N TYR A 218 -15.59 -12.09 -1.01
CA TYR A 218 -14.87 -13.31 -1.36
C TYR A 218 -15.86 -14.32 -1.94
N GLN A 219 -15.56 -14.89 -3.11
CA GLN A 219 -16.44 -15.81 -3.82
C GLN A 219 -17.89 -15.30 -3.95
N GLU A 220 -18.05 -14.02 -4.34
CA GLU A 220 -19.34 -13.32 -4.52
C GLU A 220 -20.19 -13.18 -3.23
N LYS A 221 -19.62 -13.46 -2.05
CA LYS A 221 -20.26 -13.28 -0.75
C LYS A 221 -19.51 -12.20 0.05
N GLU A 222 -20.26 -11.39 0.78
CA GLU A 222 -19.71 -10.38 1.69
C GLU A 222 -19.41 -10.99 3.05
N TYR A 223 -18.20 -10.72 3.56
CA TYR A 223 -17.75 -11.17 4.87
C TYR A 223 -17.23 -10.00 5.70
N THR A 224 -17.00 -10.26 6.99
CA THR A 224 -16.35 -9.33 7.90
C THR A 224 -15.19 -10.03 8.57
N ALA A 225 -13.98 -9.53 8.34
CA ALA A 225 -12.80 -9.96 9.05
C ALA A 225 -12.64 -9.16 10.34
N MET A 226 -12.19 -9.82 11.40
CA MET A 226 -11.76 -9.20 12.65
C MET A 226 -10.29 -9.52 12.86
N THR A 227 -9.46 -8.48 12.92
CA THR A 227 -8.02 -8.59 13.17
C THR A 227 -7.69 -8.00 14.53
N GLU A 228 -6.78 -8.64 15.27
CA GLU A 228 -6.32 -8.21 16.60
C GLU A 228 -4.80 -8.36 16.71
N ILE A 229 -4.12 -7.42 17.36
CA ILE A 229 -2.74 -7.61 17.83
C ILE A 229 -2.77 -8.51 19.07
N VAL A 230 -2.37 -9.78 18.91
CA VAL A 230 -2.50 -10.78 19.99
C VAL A 230 -1.23 -10.93 20.82
N ARG A 231 -0.07 -10.49 20.28
CA ARG A 231 1.22 -10.58 20.97
C ARG A 231 2.18 -9.51 20.49
N ILE A 232 2.93 -8.96 21.42
CA ILE A 232 4.10 -8.11 21.16
C ILE A 232 5.25 -8.68 21.99
N ASP A 233 6.35 -9.02 21.35
CA ASP A 233 7.50 -9.64 21.98
C ASP A 233 8.81 -9.05 21.44
N THR A 234 9.94 -9.49 22.00
CA THR A 234 11.27 -9.21 21.44
C THR A 234 11.89 -10.53 20.98
N ASN A 235 12.35 -10.58 19.73
CA ASN A 235 12.99 -11.79 19.19
C ASN A 235 14.42 -11.96 19.71
N GLU A 236 15.09 -13.05 19.31
CA GLU A 236 16.47 -13.36 19.72
C GLU A 236 17.49 -12.28 19.32
N ASP A 237 17.22 -11.52 18.26
CA ASP A 237 18.06 -10.42 17.78
C ASP A 237 17.78 -9.08 18.48
N GLY A 238 16.88 -9.06 19.46
CA GLY A 238 16.52 -7.83 20.18
C GLY A 238 15.54 -6.92 19.43
N LYS A 239 14.94 -7.38 18.32
CA LYS A 239 13.94 -6.63 17.54
C LYS A 239 12.54 -6.88 18.09
N LEU A 240 11.72 -5.84 18.14
CA LEU A 240 10.30 -5.96 18.49
C LEU A 240 9.54 -6.72 17.39
N THR A 241 8.66 -7.62 17.80
CA THR A 241 7.76 -8.38 16.95
C THR A 241 6.30 -8.10 17.32
N TYR A 242 5.43 -8.05 16.31
CA TYR A 242 3.99 -7.87 16.45
C TYR A 242 3.30 -9.05 15.77
N GLU A 243 2.45 -9.77 16.50
CA GLU A 243 1.64 -10.84 15.95
C GLU A 243 0.20 -10.41 15.85
N THR A 244 -0.38 -10.57 14.67
CA THR A 244 -1.81 -10.34 14.45
C THR A 244 -2.52 -11.65 14.16
N LEU A 245 -3.74 -11.77 14.70
CA LEU A 245 -4.67 -12.85 14.40
C LEU A 245 -5.87 -12.24 13.68
N THR A 246 -6.21 -12.80 12.52
CA THR A 246 -7.45 -12.48 11.82
C THR A 246 -8.39 -13.66 11.84
N THR A 247 -9.67 -13.39 12.04
CA THR A 247 -10.75 -14.38 11.97
C THR A 247 -11.87 -13.92 11.05
N VAL A 248 -12.42 -14.84 10.24
CA VAL A 248 -13.61 -14.60 9.41
C VAL A 248 -14.58 -15.75 9.58
N ALA A 249 -15.78 -15.47 10.08
CA ALA A 249 -16.80 -16.49 10.26
C ALA A 249 -17.58 -16.76 8.96
N GLY A 250 -18.03 -18.00 8.77
CA GLY A 250 -18.92 -18.40 7.69
C GLY A 250 -18.21 -18.77 6.38
N ILE A 251 -16.90 -19.00 6.40
CA ILE A 251 -16.15 -19.47 5.22
C ILE A 251 -16.34 -20.98 5.09
N GLU A 252 -17.05 -21.40 4.03
CA GLU A 252 -17.27 -22.80 3.71
C GLU A 252 -15.94 -23.48 3.33
N GLY A 253 -15.69 -24.69 3.83
CA GLY A 253 -14.44 -25.44 3.60
C GLY A 253 -13.34 -25.16 4.62
N ASP A 254 -13.43 -24.09 5.42
CA ASP A 254 -12.49 -23.83 6.49
C ASP A 254 -12.81 -24.58 7.79
N TYR A 255 -11.80 -24.76 8.63
CA TYR A 255 -11.94 -25.45 9.90
C TYR A 255 -13.00 -24.78 10.78
N ASN A 256 -14.05 -25.54 11.17
CA ASN A 256 -15.22 -25.03 11.88
C ASN A 256 -15.94 -23.85 11.17
N GLY A 257 -15.86 -23.77 9.84
CA GLY A 257 -16.46 -22.70 9.05
C GLY A 257 -15.88 -21.32 9.36
N CYS A 258 -14.63 -21.26 9.83
CA CYS A 258 -13.98 -20.05 10.30
C CYS A 258 -12.56 -19.97 9.76
N TYR A 259 -12.34 -19.02 8.85
CA TYR A 259 -11.01 -18.68 8.39
C TYR A 259 -10.20 -18.08 9.54
N LYS A 260 -8.95 -18.51 9.65
CA LYS A 260 -7.99 -17.94 10.61
C LYS A 260 -6.64 -17.79 9.94
N GLU A 261 -6.07 -16.59 10.02
CA GLU A 261 -4.69 -16.33 9.64
C GLU A 261 -3.94 -15.62 10.77
N THR A 262 -2.68 -15.97 10.94
CA THR A 262 -1.75 -15.29 11.84
C THR A 262 -0.61 -14.71 11.01
N ARG A 263 -0.25 -13.45 11.27
CA ARG A 263 0.91 -12.78 10.66
C ARG A 263 1.84 -12.28 11.75
N VAL A 264 3.15 -12.40 11.52
CA VAL A 264 4.18 -11.85 12.40
C VAL A 264 4.94 -10.77 11.65
N PHE A 265 5.10 -9.62 12.28
CA PHE A 265 5.87 -8.49 11.78
C PHE A 265 7.06 -8.26 12.70
N THR A 266 8.24 -8.04 12.13
CA THR A 266 9.47 -7.78 12.89
C THR A 266 10.01 -6.41 12.51
N THR A 267 10.38 -5.62 13.51
CA THR A 267 10.89 -4.26 13.31
C THR A 267 12.07 -4.21 12.34
N GLY A 268 11.98 -3.34 11.33
CA GLY A 268 12.95 -3.20 10.24
C GLY A 268 12.89 -4.27 9.14
N SER A 269 12.03 -5.29 9.28
CA SER A 269 11.97 -6.44 8.36
C SER A 269 10.59 -6.65 7.73
N GLY A 270 9.55 -5.97 8.22
CA GLY A 270 8.18 -6.08 7.75
C GLY A 270 7.54 -7.40 8.18
N MET A 271 6.67 -7.97 7.35
CA MET A 271 6.07 -9.28 7.61
C MET A 271 7.12 -10.39 7.46
N THR A 272 7.35 -11.15 8.53
CA THR A 272 8.35 -12.22 8.59
C THR A 272 7.73 -13.61 8.66
N SER A 273 6.45 -13.73 8.99
CA SER A 273 5.73 -15.00 8.94
C SER A 273 4.25 -14.82 8.66
N PHE A 274 3.68 -15.82 7.98
CA PHE A 274 2.27 -16.00 7.75
C PHE A 274 1.90 -17.44 8.04
N SER A 275 0.72 -17.65 8.62
CA SER A 275 0.11 -18.97 8.70
C SER A 275 -1.40 -18.88 8.63
N SER A 276 -2.05 -19.92 8.12
CA SER A 276 -3.49 -20.04 8.06
C SER A 276 -3.94 -21.48 8.28
N PHE A 277 -5.09 -21.64 8.91
CA PHE A 277 -5.70 -22.95 9.17
C PHE A 277 -6.73 -23.27 8.09
N PHE A 278 -6.70 -24.48 7.56
CA PHE A 278 -7.73 -24.99 6.66
C PHE A 278 -8.06 -26.45 7.00
N ALA A 279 -9.28 -26.87 6.64
CA ALA A 279 -9.70 -28.26 6.76
C ALA A 279 -9.65 -28.91 5.37
N PHE A 280 -9.10 -30.12 5.27
CA PHE A 280 -9.31 -30.96 4.10
C PHE A 280 -10.64 -31.70 4.29
N GLU A 281 -11.57 -31.58 3.35
CA GLU A 281 -12.63 -32.59 3.26
C GLU A 281 -11.98 -33.91 2.85
N SER A 282 -12.10 -34.92 3.71
CA SER A 282 -11.70 -36.30 3.40
C SER A 282 -12.38 -36.73 2.10
N THR A 283 -11.62 -36.76 1.00
CA THR A 283 -12.09 -37.35 -0.24
C THR A 283 -12.05 -38.87 -0.09
N GLY A 284 -13.15 -39.43 0.41
CA GLY A 284 -13.62 -40.80 0.19
C GLY A 284 -12.58 -41.91 0.12
N THR A 285 -12.30 -42.52 1.26
CA THR A 285 -12.04 -43.97 1.33
C THR A 285 -12.86 -44.51 2.50
N ASP A 286 -13.77 -45.44 2.19
CA ASP A 286 -14.55 -46.24 3.15
C ASP A 286 -13.63 -47.16 3.98
N ASP A 287 -12.76 -46.58 4.80
CA ASP A 287 -12.04 -47.31 5.85
C ASP A 287 -12.57 -46.83 7.21
N GLU A 288 -13.67 -47.47 7.61
CA GLU A 288 -14.15 -47.55 8.99
C GLU A 288 -13.05 -48.18 9.86
N ASP A 289 -12.09 -47.40 10.37
CA ASP A 289 -11.35 -47.65 11.63
C ASP A 289 -10.17 -46.68 11.82
N PHE A 290 -10.43 -45.38 11.69
CA PHE A 290 -9.57 -44.38 12.29
C PHE A 290 -10.42 -43.32 13.00
N GLU A 291 -10.48 -43.40 14.33
CA GLU A 291 -10.66 -42.21 15.17
C GLU A 291 -9.42 -41.31 15.00
N GLN A 292 -9.24 -40.74 13.80
CA GLN A 292 -8.23 -39.71 13.56
C GLN A 292 -8.87 -38.40 14.01
N ALA A 293 -8.27 -37.79 15.03
CA ALA A 293 -8.49 -36.40 15.37
C ALA A 293 -8.51 -35.59 14.07
N GLU A 294 -9.51 -34.73 13.89
CA GLU A 294 -9.61 -33.84 12.72
C GLU A 294 -8.23 -33.28 12.39
N ASP A 295 -7.65 -33.70 11.26
CA ASP A 295 -6.32 -33.26 10.86
C ASP A 295 -6.39 -31.76 10.56
N LEU A 296 -5.97 -30.96 11.53
CA LEU A 296 -5.83 -29.52 11.40
C LEU A 296 -4.59 -29.26 10.53
N TYR A 297 -4.81 -28.91 9.26
CA TYR A 297 -3.73 -28.58 8.36
C TYR A 297 -3.35 -27.11 8.50
N LEU A 298 -2.07 -26.87 8.77
CA LEU A 298 -1.46 -25.54 8.85
C LEU A 298 -0.74 -25.27 7.54
N PHE A 299 -1.23 -24.30 6.76
CA PHE A 299 -0.41 -23.66 5.74
C PHE A 299 0.34 -22.52 6.39
N GLY A 300 1.62 -22.35 6.05
CA GLY A 300 2.38 -21.21 6.56
C GLY A 300 3.79 -21.18 6.03
N TYR A 301 4.37 -19.99 6.08
CA TYR A 301 5.73 -19.69 5.64
C TYR A 301 6.39 -18.67 6.55
N SER A 302 7.72 -18.64 6.50
CA SER A 302 8.53 -17.73 7.28
C SER A 302 9.77 -17.28 6.50
N LEU A 303 10.24 -16.09 6.83
CA LEU A 303 11.46 -15.52 6.29
C LEU A 303 12.65 -16.41 6.69
N SER A 304 13.34 -16.95 5.69
CA SER A 304 14.39 -17.95 5.88
C SER A 304 15.78 -17.35 6.04
N ALA A 305 16.03 -16.17 5.46
CA ALA A 305 17.25 -15.40 5.64
C ALA A 305 17.01 -13.92 5.29
N GLU A 306 17.58 -13.01 6.08
CA GLU A 306 17.67 -11.58 5.77
C GLU A 306 18.95 -11.28 4.98
N ASN A 307 18.87 -10.33 4.03
CA ASN A 307 20.01 -9.59 3.48
C ASN A 307 21.05 -10.39 2.67
N ILE A 308 20.65 -10.93 1.52
CA ILE A 308 21.62 -11.23 0.46
C ILE A 308 21.65 -10.03 -0.48
N ILE A 309 22.68 -9.20 -0.38
CA ILE A 309 23.03 -8.27 -1.46
C ILE A 309 23.58 -9.15 -2.59
N ILE A 310 22.85 -9.26 -3.68
CA ILE A 310 23.37 -9.88 -4.90
C ILE A 310 24.24 -8.79 -5.56
N GLU A 311 25.54 -8.79 -5.30
CA GLU A 311 26.47 -8.00 -6.10
C GLU A 311 26.50 -8.57 -7.53
N GLU A 312 26.20 -7.73 -8.53
CA GLU A 312 26.38 -8.05 -9.96
C GLU A 312 27.87 -8.14 -10.36
#